data_AF-A0A550HAM8-F1
#
_entry.id   AF-A0A550HAM8-F1
#
_cell.length_a   1.000
_cell.length_b   1.000
_cell.length_c   1.000
_cell.angle_alpha   90.00
_cell.angle_beta   90.00
_cell.angle_gamma   90.00
#
_symmetry.space_group_name_H-M   'P 1'
#
loop_
_entity.id
_entity.type
_entity.pdbx_description
1 polymer ?
#
loop_
_entity_poly.entity_id
_entity_poly.type
_entity_poly.pdbx_seq_one_letter_code
_entity_poly.pdbx_strand_id
1 'polypeptide(L)'
;MGADFDEVWERIRQHRKETFTTVRGLKFRYGILGNWLVIYDTDFRVTKTSFMNADAQMPVADPEDFTGDVQGKYYIYAILTDPRINP
;
A
#
# COMPACT_ATOMS: atom_id res chain seq x y z
N MET A 1 9.68 -2.19 20.37
CA MET A 1 9.23 -0.88 19.86
C MET A 1 9.60 -0.83 18.39
N GLY A 2 8.60 -0.89 17.50
CA GLY A 2 8.77 -1.08 16.05
C GLY A 2 7.79 -2.08 15.43
N ALA A 3 6.63 -2.32 16.07
CA ALA A 3 5.72 -3.40 15.69
C ALA A 3 4.59 -3.00 14.73
N ASP A 4 4.45 -1.71 14.37
CA ASP A 4 3.30 -1.26 13.58
C ASP A 4 3.50 -1.52 12.07
N PHE A 5 4.50 -0.86 11.46
CA PHE A 5 4.70 -0.96 10.01
C PHE A 5 5.24 -2.33 9.55
N ASP A 6 6.12 -2.98 10.30
CA ASP A 6 6.63 -4.30 9.88
C ASP A 6 5.53 -5.37 9.92
N GLU A 7 4.55 -5.26 10.82
CA GLU A 7 3.39 -6.15 10.84
C GLU A 7 2.46 -5.86 9.66
N VAL A 8 2.18 -4.58 9.39
CA VAL A 8 1.45 -4.14 8.19
C VAL A 8 2.15 -4.65 6.92
N TRP A 9 3.48 -4.50 6.82
CA TRP A 9 4.25 -4.93 5.67
C TRP A 9 4.26 -6.45 5.49
N GLU A 10 4.32 -7.21 6.58
CA GLU A 10 4.20 -8.68 6.51
C GLU A 10 2.78 -9.11 6.08
N ARG A 11 1.72 -8.41 6.51
CA ARG A 11 0.35 -8.64 5.97
C ARG A 11 0.28 -8.35 4.47
N ILE A 12 0.83 -7.23 4.02
CA ILE A 12 0.92 -6.89 2.58
C ILE A 12 1.64 -8.01 1.81
N ARG A 13 2.73 -8.55 2.38
CA ARG A 13 3.44 -9.70 1.79
C ARG A 13 2.60 -10.96 1.75
N GLN A 14 1.83 -11.25 2.80
CA GLN A 14 0.96 -12.43 2.86
C GLN A 14 -0.17 -12.36 1.83
N HIS A 15 -0.76 -11.18 1.65
CA HIS A 15 -1.86 -10.91 0.72
C HIS A 15 -1.40 -10.52 -0.70
N ARG A 16 -0.11 -10.74 -1.02
CA ARG A 16 0.40 -10.55 -2.39
C ARG A 16 -0.37 -11.42 -3.38
N LYS A 17 -0.57 -10.90 -4.60
CA LYS A 17 -1.36 -11.49 -5.71
C LYS A 17 -2.87 -11.49 -5.51
N GLU A 18 -3.38 -11.06 -4.37
CA GLU A 18 -4.81 -10.82 -4.22
C GLU A 18 -5.27 -9.58 -4.99
N THR A 19 -6.58 -9.48 -5.20
CA THR A 19 -7.19 -8.35 -5.91
C THR A 19 -7.61 -7.29 -4.91
N PHE A 20 -7.04 -6.10 -5.06
CA PHE A 20 -7.38 -4.90 -4.32
C PHE A 20 -8.16 -3.95 -5.22
N THR A 21 -8.95 -3.06 -4.62
CA THR A 21 -9.73 -2.07 -5.35
C THR A 21 -9.40 -0.69 -4.81
N THR A 22 -8.96 0.20 -5.69
CA THR A 22 -8.75 1.60 -5.30
C THR A 22 -10.08 2.30 -5.02
N VAL A 23 -10.04 3.42 -4.30
CA VAL A 23 -11.21 4.30 -4.08
C VAL A 23 -11.90 4.72 -5.38
N ARG A 24 -11.18 4.72 -6.51
CA ARG A 24 -11.72 5.00 -7.86
C ARG A 24 -12.38 3.79 -8.54
N GLY A 25 -12.47 2.64 -7.87
CA GLY A 25 -13.05 1.41 -8.42
C GLY A 25 -12.11 0.60 -9.32
N LEU A 26 -10.84 1.01 -9.46
CA LEU A 26 -9.86 0.25 -10.25
C LEU A 26 -9.38 -0.97 -9.45
N LYS A 27 -9.63 -2.15 -10.00
CA LYS A 27 -9.12 -3.41 -9.48
C LYS A 27 -7.69 -3.62 -9.95
N PHE A 28 -6.83 -4.02 -9.03
CA PHE A 28 -5.44 -4.31 -9.33
C PHE A 28 -4.94 -5.46 -8.46
N ARG A 29 -3.84 -6.07 -8.88
CA ARG A 29 -3.11 -7.06 -8.09
C ARG A 29 -1.67 -6.57 -7.97
N TYR A 30 -0.95 -7.03 -6.97
CA TYR A 30 0.47 -6.71 -6.84
C TYR A 30 1.33 -7.90 -6.45
N GLY A 31 2.61 -7.83 -6.79
CA GLY A 31 3.67 -8.69 -6.30
C GLY A 31 4.64 -7.91 -5.42
N ILE A 32 5.51 -8.64 -4.71
CA ILE A 32 6.60 -8.07 -3.93
C ILE A 32 7.92 -8.55 -4.56
N LEU A 33 8.78 -7.60 -4.90
CA LEU A 33 10.12 -7.83 -5.43
C LEU A 33 11.15 -7.14 -4.52
N GLY A 34 11.67 -7.88 -3.54
CA GLY A 34 12.55 -7.33 -2.50
C GLY A 34 11.83 -6.31 -1.62
N ASN A 35 12.18 -5.03 -1.78
CA ASN A 35 11.58 -3.87 -1.08
C ASN A 35 10.64 -3.05 -1.97
N TRP A 36 10.25 -3.60 -3.12
CA TRP A 36 9.34 -2.96 -4.07
C TRP A 36 8.04 -3.75 -4.15
N LEU A 37 6.93 -3.03 -4.18
CA LEU A 37 5.62 -3.55 -4.52
C LEU A 37 5.35 -3.23 -5.98
N VAL A 38 5.15 -4.26 -6.80
CA VAL A 38 4.96 -4.13 -8.25
C VAL A 38 3.52 -4.44 -8.56
N ILE A 39 2.82 -3.48 -9.15
CA ILE A 39 1.42 -3.68 -9.57
C ILE A 39 1.42 -4.51 -10.85
N TYR A 40 0.72 -5.65 -10.85
CA TYR A 40 0.58 -6.45 -12.07
C TYR A 40 -0.19 -5.68 -13.13
N ASP A 41 0.11 -6.00 -14.40
CA ASP A 41 -0.55 -5.41 -15.56
C ASP A 41 -0.26 -3.90 -15.74
N THR A 42 0.71 -3.37 -14.98
CA THR A 42 1.22 -1.99 -15.12
C THR A 42 2.73 -1.96 -14.87
N ASP A 43 3.46 -1.00 -15.45
CA ASP A 43 4.88 -0.73 -15.12
C ASP A 43 5.06 0.02 -13.78
N PHE A 44 4.01 0.06 -12.95
CA PHE A 44 4.01 0.85 -11.74
C PHE A 44 4.56 0.06 -10.55
N ARG A 45 5.51 0.69 -9.84
CA ARG A 45 6.15 0.14 -8.65
C ARG A 45 6.18 1.16 -7.53
N VAL A 46 6.00 0.67 -6.31
CA VAL A 46 5.98 1.46 -5.09
C VAL A 46 7.07 0.95 -4.17
N THR A 47 7.82 1.85 -3.53
CA THR A 47 8.85 1.46 -2.55
C THR A 47 8.25 1.13 -1.19
N LYS A 48 8.90 0.23 -0.43
CA LYS A 48 8.60 0.01 1.00
C LYS A 48 8.65 1.33 1.78
N THR A 49 9.55 2.25 1.43
CA THR A 49 9.66 3.57 2.08
C THR A 49 8.44 4.45 1.83
N SER A 50 7.89 4.46 0.62
CA SER A 50 6.64 5.18 0.33
C SER A 50 5.47 4.63 1.13
N PHE A 51 5.40 3.30 1.32
CA PHE A 51 4.42 2.68 2.22
C PHE A 51 4.64 3.10 3.68
N MET A 52 5.88 3.06 4.17
CA MET A 52 6.20 3.46 5.54
C MET A 52 5.82 4.91 5.83
N ASN A 53 6.09 5.81 4.87
CA ASN A 53 5.73 7.23 5.00
C ASN A 53 4.23 7.47 4.96
N ALA A 54 3.48 6.65 4.21
CA ALA A 54 2.03 6.73 4.16
C ALA A 54 1.37 6.13 5.41
N ASP A 55 1.87 4.99 5.88
CA ASP A 55 1.45 4.33 7.12
C ASP A 55 1.61 5.26 8.32
N ALA A 56 2.73 5.99 8.41
CA ALA A 56 2.96 7.00 9.45
C ALA A 56 2.00 8.20 9.40
N GLN A 57 1.29 8.42 8.30
CA GLN A 57 0.29 9.48 8.13
C GLN A 57 -1.14 8.97 8.34
N MET A 58 -1.34 7.66 8.45
CA MET A 58 -2.66 7.08 8.67
C MET A 58 -3.20 7.46 10.07
N PRO A 59 -4.52 7.59 10.23
CA PRO A 59 -5.55 7.48 9.19
C PRO A 59 -5.68 8.77 8.35
N VAL A 60 -5.77 8.63 7.03
CA VAL A 60 -6.11 9.73 6.11
C VAL A 60 -7.49 9.52 5.50
N ALA A 61 -8.20 10.60 5.17
CA ALA A 61 -9.55 10.52 4.59
C ALA A 61 -9.48 10.13 3.11
N ASP A 62 -8.57 10.75 2.36
CA ASP A 62 -8.38 10.52 0.94
C ASP A 62 -6.91 10.25 0.59
N PRO A 63 -6.63 9.52 -0.50
CA PRO A 63 -5.26 9.34 -1.00
C PRO A 63 -4.56 10.66 -1.32
N GLU A 64 -5.31 11.74 -1.56
CA GLU A 64 -4.75 13.07 -1.86
C GLU A 64 -4.21 13.77 -0.61
N ASP A 65 -4.67 13.38 0.58
CA ASP A 65 -4.20 13.92 1.86
C ASP A 65 -2.78 13.46 2.22
N PHE A 66 -2.25 12.41 1.56
CA PHE A 66 -0.86 12.02 1.78
C PHE A 66 0.08 13.15 1.36
N THR A 67 0.86 13.64 2.32
CA THR A 67 1.87 14.67 2.10
C THR A 67 3.24 14.06 1.81
N GLY A 68 4.09 14.81 1.12
CA GLY A 68 5.45 14.39 0.74
C GLY A 68 5.53 13.51 -0.52
N ASP A 69 6.68 12.85 -0.69
CA ASP A 69 7.01 12.01 -1.86
C ASP A 69 6.42 10.59 -1.72
N VAL A 70 5.09 10.52 -1.63
CA VAL A 70 4.34 9.25 -1.63
C VAL A 70 3.93 8.97 -3.06
N GLN A 71 4.74 8.18 -3.77
CA GLN A 71 4.40 7.73 -5.12
C GLN A 71 3.36 6.62 -5.07
N GLY A 72 2.30 6.73 -5.89
CA GLY A 72 1.26 5.69 -5.93
C GLY A 72 0.24 5.78 -4.81
N LYS A 73 -0.04 7.00 -4.33
CA LYS A 73 -1.00 7.32 -3.26
C LYS A 73 -2.30 6.51 -3.33
N TYR A 74 -2.91 6.41 -4.51
CA TYR A 74 -4.16 5.64 -4.69
C TYR A 74 -4.01 4.14 -4.42
N TYR A 75 -2.89 3.54 -4.84
CA TYR A 75 -2.62 2.12 -4.60
C TYR A 75 -2.24 1.87 -3.14
N ILE A 76 -1.41 2.74 -2.57
CA ILE A 76 -1.00 2.65 -1.17
C ILE A 76 -2.21 2.78 -0.25
N TYR A 77 -3.03 3.82 -0.47
CA TYR A 77 -4.28 4.04 0.27
C TYR A 77 -5.14 2.76 0.23
N ALA A 78 -5.42 2.26 -0.98
CA ALA A 78 -6.26 1.09 -1.18
C ALA A 78 -5.76 -0.16 -0.45
N ILE A 79 -4.44 -0.32 -0.29
CA ILE A 79 -3.85 -1.45 0.44
C ILE A 79 -3.90 -1.20 1.95
N LEU A 80 -3.51 0.00 2.41
CA LEU A 80 -3.44 0.32 3.84
C LEU A 80 -4.82 0.46 4.50
N THR A 81 -5.83 0.89 3.76
CA THR A 81 -7.22 0.95 4.25
C THR A 81 -7.96 -0.37 4.09
N ASP A 82 -7.35 -1.38 3.47
CA ASP A 82 -8.00 -2.67 3.31
C ASP A 82 -8.06 -3.39 4.67
N PRO A 83 -9.23 -3.90 5.09
CA PRO A 83 -9.40 -4.54 6.39
C PRO A 83 -8.54 -5.80 6.58
N ARG A 84 -8.00 -6.37 5.49
CA ARG A 84 -7.05 -7.50 5.57
C ARG A 84 -5.66 -7.05 6.05
N ILE A 85 -5.32 -5.79 5.83
CA ILE A 85 -4.01 -5.22 6.13
C ILE A 85 -4.05 -4.44 7.45
N ASN A 86 -5.11 -3.65 7.67
CA ASN A 86 -5.32 -2.90 8.90
C ASN A 86 -6.69 -3.26 9.51
N PRO A 87 -6.74 -4.20 10.48
CA PRO A 87 -7.98 -4.69 11.08
C PRO A 87 -8.59 -3.75 12.14
#